data_AF-A0A413K390-F1
#
_entry.id   AF-A0A413K390-F1
#
_cell.length_a   1.000
_cell.length_b   1.000
_cell.length_c   1.000
_cell.angle_alpha   90.00
_cell.angle_beta   90.00
_cell.angle_gamma   90.00
#
_symmetry.space_group_name_H-M   'P 1'
#
loop_
_entity.id
_entity.type
_entity.pdbx_description
1 polymer ?
#
loop_
_entity_poly.entity_id
_entity_poly.type
_entity_poly.pdbx_seq_one_letter_code
_entity_poly.pdbx_strand_id
1 'polypeptide(L)'
;MKNSTLTLLIFILGIFSSFSVKAQEAKTVFVNIPDSLCPLLTSVNRADCIDFIESKMKAQVTNRFGGKSEMTELSPDYISLKMSDASSWQMKLLPLSDSVKVVCAVSTVCAPACDSHIRFYTTDWKELPADEFLPSEPHIDDFFTSSDSTDYDFIDARLQADMTLMKAELSKEDETLTFTLTTPEYMEKETAEKLKPFLRRSIVYTWKGGKFIPDTL
;
A
#
# COMPACT_ATOMS: atom_id res chain seq x y z
N MET A 1 -25.70 21.04 57.33
CA MET A 1 -25.51 21.37 55.90
C MET A 1 -24.04 21.23 55.46
N LYS A 2 -23.31 20.19 55.88
CA LYS A 2 -21.87 20.04 55.57
C LYS A 2 -21.49 18.79 54.77
N ASN A 3 -22.45 17.89 54.53
CA ASN A 3 -22.19 16.59 53.91
C ASN A 3 -22.61 16.53 52.43
N SER A 4 -23.41 17.50 51.95
CA SER A 4 -23.92 17.51 50.57
C SER A 4 -22.93 18.10 49.55
N THR A 5 -22.01 18.96 49.99
CA THR A 5 -20.99 19.58 49.13
C THR A 5 -19.82 18.64 48.86
N LEU A 6 -19.50 17.73 49.80
CA LEU A 6 -18.44 16.74 49.62
C LEU A 6 -18.84 15.63 48.64
N THR A 7 -20.11 15.22 48.63
CA THR A 7 -20.64 14.23 47.67
C THR A 7 -20.70 14.78 46.25
N LEU A 8 -20.97 16.08 46.10
CA LEU A 8 -21.01 16.75 44.78
C LEU A 8 -19.60 16.89 44.16
N LEU A 9 -18.56 17.08 44.97
CA LEU A 9 -17.17 17.16 44.50
C LEU A 9 -16.63 15.81 44.00
N ILE A 10 -17.06 14.70 44.60
CA ILE A 10 -16.63 13.34 44.19
C ILE A 10 -17.29 12.92 42.87
N PHE A 11 -18.48 13.45 42.56
CA PHE A 11 -19.18 13.15 41.31
C PHE A 11 -18.59 13.90 40.10
N ILE A 12 -17.98 15.08 40.31
CA ILE A 12 -17.33 15.86 39.26
C ILE A 12 -15.91 15.34 38.94
N LEU A 13 -15.27 14.63 39.87
CA LEU A 13 -13.94 14.05 39.67
C LEU A 13 -13.93 12.72 38.87
N GLY A 14 -15.09 12.14 38.59
CA GLY A 14 -15.22 10.78 38.03
C GLY A 14 -15.41 10.67 36.52
N ILE A 15 -15.48 11.78 35.76
CA ILE A 15 -15.88 11.76 34.32
C ILE A 15 -14.76 12.19 33.37
N PHE A 16 -13.53 12.40 33.86
CA PHE A 16 -12.35 12.48 32.98
C PHE A 16 -11.70 11.10 32.81
N SER A 17 -12.49 10.10 32.38
CA SER A 17 -11.91 8.97 31.67
C SER A 17 -11.53 9.48 30.29
N SER A 18 -10.30 10.00 30.19
CA SER A 18 -9.66 10.31 28.92
C SER A 18 -9.79 9.07 28.04
N PHE A 19 -10.68 9.13 27.05
CA PHE A 19 -10.56 8.28 25.88
C PHE A 19 -9.29 8.75 25.18
N SER A 20 -8.14 8.25 25.62
CA SER A 20 -6.94 8.29 24.81
C SER A 20 -7.27 7.49 23.57
N VAL A 21 -7.64 8.18 22.50
CA VAL A 21 -7.65 7.64 21.15
C VAL A 21 -6.22 7.15 20.94
N LYS A 22 -5.98 5.85 21.14
CA LYS A 22 -4.70 5.27 20.80
C LYS A 22 -4.57 5.47 19.30
N ALA A 23 -3.64 6.34 18.89
CA ALA A 23 -3.28 6.45 17.49
C ALA A 23 -3.01 5.04 16.98
N GLN A 24 -3.83 4.57 16.04
CA GLN A 24 -3.69 3.20 15.56
C GLN A 24 -2.41 3.13 14.72
N GLU A 25 -1.49 2.28 15.16
CA GLU A 25 -0.21 2.01 14.49
C GLU A 25 -0.36 0.86 13.51
N ALA A 26 0.39 0.91 12.42
CA ALA A 26 0.36 -0.09 11.35
C ALA A 26 0.58 -1.51 11.89
N LYS A 27 1.49 -1.69 12.86
CA LYS A 27 1.74 -3.01 13.48
C LYS A 27 0.51 -3.59 14.18
N THR A 28 -0.29 -2.75 14.86
CA THR A 28 -1.54 -3.19 15.51
C THR A 28 -2.59 -3.57 14.47
N VAL A 29 -2.68 -2.84 13.37
CA VAL A 29 -3.62 -3.17 12.29
C VAL A 29 -3.19 -4.47 11.59
N PHE A 30 -1.90 -4.60 11.30
CA PHE A 30 -1.31 -5.75 10.60
C PHE A 30 -1.47 -7.06 11.35
N VAL A 31 -1.13 -7.12 12.65
CA VAL A 31 -1.23 -8.38 13.40
C VAL A 31 -2.67 -8.93 13.43
N ASN A 32 -3.66 -8.02 13.35
CA ASN A 32 -5.09 -8.33 13.36
C ASN A 32 -5.70 -8.60 11.98
N ILE A 33 -4.90 -8.73 10.92
CA ILE A 33 -5.40 -9.18 9.60
C ILE A 33 -6.13 -10.52 9.76
N PRO A 34 -7.38 -10.66 9.27
CA PRO A 34 -8.05 -11.94 9.19
C PRO A 34 -7.30 -12.91 8.26
N ASP A 35 -7.24 -14.19 8.63
CA ASP A 35 -6.55 -15.21 7.83
C ASP A 35 -7.09 -15.35 6.39
N SER A 36 -8.33 -14.96 6.14
CA SER A 36 -8.92 -14.92 4.80
C SER A 36 -8.26 -13.88 3.89
N LEU A 37 -7.70 -12.81 4.44
CA LEU A 37 -7.00 -11.75 3.69
C LEU A 37 -5.49 -11.95 3.64
N CYS A 38 -4.93 -12.75 4.56
CA CYS A 38 -3.51 -13.11 4.56
C CYS A 38 -3.35 -14.63 4.70
N PRO A 39 -3.68 -15.41 3.65
CA PRO A 39 -3.67 -16.86 3.74
C PRO A 39 -2.26 -17.44 3.93
N LEU A 40 -1.23 -16.69 3.55
CA LEU A 40 0.17 -17.16 3.57
C LEU A 40 0.79 -17.09 4.98
N LEU A 41 0.43 -16.08 5.78
CA LEU A 41 0.99 -15.87 7.11
C LEU A 41 -0.07 -16.13 8.18
N THR A 42 0.29 -16.86 9.22
CA THR A 42 -0.55 -16.96 10.43
C THR A 42 -0.46 -15.66 11.25
N SER A 43 -1.38 -15.47 12.20
CA SER A 43 -1.26 -14.41 13.21
C SER A 43 0.05 -14.47 13.99
N VAL A 44 0.53 -15.68 14.31
CA VAL A 44 1.83 -15.91 14.95
C VAL A 44 2.97 -15.43 14.05
N ASN A 45 2.97 -15.81 12.77
CA ASN A 45 3.98 -15.33 11.82
C ASN A 45 4.00 -13.80 11.71
N ARG A 46 2.82 -13.16 11.71
CA ARG A 46 2.71 -11.69 11.67
C ARG A 46 3.33 -11.05 12.92
N ALA A 47 3.07 -11.61 14.09
CA ALA A 47 3.67 -11.15 15.35
C ALA A 47 5.20 -11.36 15.36
N ASP A 48 5.68 -12.53 14.97
CA ASP A 48 7.11 -12.85 14.92
C ASP A 48 7.89 -11.88 14.00
N CYS A 49 7.33 -11.55 12.83
CA CYS A 49 7.93 -10.56 11.93
C CYS A 49 8.11 -9.18 12.60
N ILE A 50 7.11 -8.72 13.36
CA ILE A 50 7.19 -7.45 14.11
C ILE A 50 8.30 -7.53 15.17
N ASP A 51 8.30 -8.59 15.98
CA ASP A 51 9.27 -8.75 17.06
C ASP A 51 10.71 -8.80 16.52
N PHE A 52 10.91 -9.48 15.39
CA PHE A 52 12.22 -9.58 14.75
C PHE A 52 12.70 -8.24 14.19
N ILE A 53 11.85 -7.48 13.48
CA ILE A 53 12.28 -6.21 12.88
C ILE A 53 12.53 -5.14 13.95
N GLU A 54 11.71 -5.09 15.00
CA GLU A 54 11.90 -4.18 16.14
C GLU A 54 13.19 -4.52 16.90
N SER A 55 13.56 -5.80 16.95
CA SER A 55 14.84 -6.28 17.50
C SER A 55 16.03 -6.10 16.56
N LYS A 56 15.83 -5.47 15.38
CA LYS A 56 16.85 -5.30 14.33
C LYS A 56 17.44 -6.62 13.81
N MET A 57 16.67 -7.70 13.92
CA MET A 57 16.99 -9.00 13.34
C MET A 57 16.39 -9.12 11.95
N LYS A 58 16.83 -10.12 11.18
CA LYS A 58 16.20 -10.46 9.91
C LYS A 58 14.78 -10.97 10.18
N ALA A 59 13.76 -10.20 9.80
CA ALA A 59 12.36 -10.46 10.11
C ALA A 59 11.71 -11.48 9.18
N GLN A 60 12.32 -12.66 9.08
CA GLN A 60 11.93 -13.73 8.19
C GLN A 60 11.27 -14.89 8.95
N VAL A 61 10.16 -15.39 8.39
CA VAL A 61 9.38 -16.51 8.92
C VAL A 61 9.18 -17.58 7.84
N THR A 62 8.90 -18.81 8.26
CA THR A 62 8.41 -19.86 7.36
C THR A 62 6.91 -19.74 7.24
N ASN A 63 6.40 -19.54 6.02
CA ASN A 63 4.98 -19.35 5.75
C ASN A 63 4.21 -20.67 5.67
N ARG A 64 2.88 -20.61 5.58
CA ARG A 64 2.01 -21.81 5.56
C ARG A 64 2.31 -22.81 4.45
N PHE A 65 2.95 -22.37 3.36
CA PHE A 65 3.34 -23.23 2.25
C PHE A 65 4.81 -23.69 2.31
N GLY A 66 5.49 -23.46 3.43
CA GLY A 66 6.88 -23.86 3.63
C GLY A 66 7.92 -22.93 3.00
N GLY A 67 7.48 -21.89 2.29
CA GLY A 67 8.34 -20.84 1.74
C GLY A 67 8.79 -19.83 2.80
N LYS A 68 9.64 -18.88 2.40
CA LYS A 68 10.08 -17.77 3.25
C LYS A 68 9.33 -16.50 2.94
N SER A 69 8.89 -15.82 4.00
CA SER A 69 8.33 -14.47 3.94
C SER A 69 9.09 -13.59 4.90
N GLU A 70 9.26 -12.32 4.56
CA GLU A 70 10.13 -11.40 5.29
C GLU A 70 9.51 -10.02 5.38
N MET A 71 9.36 -9.48 6.58
CA MET A 71 9.04 -8.07 6.76
C MET A 71 10.30 -7.26 6.49
N THR A 72 10.27 -6.41 5.46
CA THR A 72 11.43 -5.64 5.02
C THR A 72 11.45 -4.26 5.67
N GLU A 73 10.27 -3.69 5.94
CA GLU A 73 10.14 -2.37 6.54
C GLU A 73 8.95 -2.31 7.50
N LEU A 74 9.13 -1.54 8.58
CA LEU A 74 8.11 -1.20 9.56
C LEU A 74 8.29 0.25 10.02
N SER A 75 7.22 1.03 9.97
CA SER A 75 7.09 2.37 10.56
C SER A 75 5.75 2.48 11.31
N PRO A 76 5.45 3.59 12.00
CA PRO A 76 4.18 3.78 12.68
C PRO A 76 2.93 3.65 11.79
N ASP A 77 3.06 3.94 10.50
CA ASP A 77 1.95 4.00 9.53
C ASP A 77 2.15 3.11 8.31
N TYR A 78 3.33 2.51 8.11
CA TYR A 78 3.67 1.73 6.93
C TYR A 78 4.33 0.39 7.26
N ILE A 79 4.03 -0.63 6.45
CA ILE A 79 4.64 -1.96 6.49
C ILE A 79 4.92 -2.42 5.05
N SER A 80 6.08 -3.07 4.85
CA SER A 80 6.41 -3.80 3.63
C SER A 80 6.84 -5.23 3.94
N LEU A 81 6.35 -6.18 3.17
CA LEU A 81 6.72 -7.59 3.22
C LEU A 81 7.10 -8.12 1.84
N LYS A 82 8.16 -8.93 1.81
CA LYS A 82 8.34 -9.94 0.79
C LYS A 82 7.49 -11.16 1.17
N MET A 83 6.47 -11.46 0.39
CA MET A 83 5.54 -12.57 0.66
C MET A 83 6.11 -13.90 0.15
N SER A 84 6.72 -13.89 -1.04
CA SER A 84 7.46 -15.01 -1.63
C SER A 84 8.60 -14.50 -2.51
N ASP A 85 9.30 -15.37 -3.23
CA ASP A 85 10.30 -14.94 -4.22
C ASP A 85 9.70 -14.17 -5.41
N ALA A 86 8.40 -14.33 -5.66
CA ALA A 86 7.71 -13.70 -6.78
C ALA A 86 6.59 -12.73 -6.33
N SER A 87 6.47 -12.42 -5.03
CA SER A 87 5.41 -11.52 -4.55
C SER A 87 5.82 -10.69 -3.35
N SER A 88 5.27 -9.48 -3.29
CA SER A 88 5.40 -8.54 -2.18
C SER A 88 4.03 -7.99 -1.77
N TRP A 89 3.97 -7.45 -0.56
CA TRP A 89 2.79 -6.83 -0.01
C TRP A 89 3.17 -5.61 0.82
N GLN A 90 2.46 -4.51 0.64
CA GLN A 90 2.66 -3.27 1.39
C GLN A 90 1.33 -2.83 2.00
N MET A 91 1.38 -2.14 3.14
CA MET A 91 0.25 -1.35 3.61
C MET A 91 0.69 0.01 4.14
N LYS A 92 -0.19 1.00 3.99
CA LYS A 92 -0.07 2.31 4.62
C LYS A 92 -1.39 2.72 5.27
N LEU A 93 -1.31 3.30 6.46
CA LEU A 93 -2.44 3.93 7.14
C LEU A 93 -2.54 5.39 6.69
N LEU A 94 -3.57 5.72 5.93
CA LEU A 94 -3.79 7.05 5.35
C LEU A 94 -4.87 7.80 6.13
N PRO A 95 -4.68 9.10 6.42
CA PRO A 95 -5.66 9.87 7.19
C PRO A 95 -6.88 10.28 6.34
N LEU A 96 -8.09 10.00 6.83
CA LEU A 96 -9.33 10.60 6.31
C LEU A 96 -9.71 11.85 7.10
N SER A 97 -9.37 11.87 8.39
CA SER A 97 -9.48 12.99 9.31
C SER A 97 -8.45 12.84 10.42
N ASP A 98 -8.44 13.74 11.40
CA ASP A 98 -7.52 13.68 12.55
C ASP A 98 -7.62 12.38 13.38
N SER A 99 -8.78 11.71 13.34
CA SER A 99 -9.06 10.52 14.16
C SER A 99 -9.39 9.26 13.35
N VAL A 100 -9.62 9.38 12.05
CA VAL A 100 -10.03 8.27 11.18
C VAL A 100 -8.95 8.00 10.15
N LYS A 101 -8.53 6.75 10.07
CA LYS A 101 -7.56 6.26 9.08
C LYS A 101 -8.18 5.16 8.23
N VAL A 102 -7.68 5.04 7.01
CA VAL A 102 -7.96 3.93 6.08
C VAL A 102 -6.68 3.16 5.82
N VAL A 103 -6.78 1.85 5.62
CA VAL A 103 -5.69 0.99 5.18
C VAL A 103 -5.68 0.99 3.66
N CYS A 104 -4.60 1.45 3.05
CA CYS A 104 -4.29 1.15 1.65
C CYS A 104 -3.34 -0.04 1.63
N ALA A 105 -3.71 -1.12 0.96
CA ALA A 105 -2.88 -2.31 0.81
C ALA A 105 -2.55 -2.54 -0.68
N VAL A 106 -1.27 -2.76 -0.98
CA VAL A 106 -0.78 -3.04 -2.33
C VAL A 106 -0.20 -4.44 -2.34
N SER A 107 -0.76 -5.32 -3.18
CA SER A 107 -0.24 -6.67 -3.42
C SER A 107 0.43 -6.70 -4.79
N THR A 108 1.67 -7.14 -4.88
CA THR A 108 2.40 -7.19 -6.15
C THR A 108 2.87 -8.61 -6.43
N VAL A 109 2.68 -9.06 -7.66
CA VAL A 109 3.22 -10.33 -8.18
C VAL A 109 4.13 -10.03 -9.37
N CYS A 110 5.21 -10.78 -9.53
CA CYS A 110 6.20 -10.57 -10.60
C CYS A 110 6.54 -11.88 -11.30
N ALA A 111 6.13 -12.04 -12.57
CA ALA A 111 6.56 -13.10 -13.48
C ALA A 111 5.99 -12.92 -14.90
N PRO A 112 6.78 -12.56 -15.94
CA PRO A 112 8.11 -11.94 -15.90
C PRO A 112 8.06 -10.43 -15.56
N ALA A 113 6.94 -9.78 -15.81
CA ALA A 113 6.67 -8.40 -15.43
C ALA A 113 5.93 -8.35 -14.07
N CYS A 114 6.09 -7.25 -13.34
CA CYS A 114 5.34 -7.04 -12.10
C CYS A 114 3.97 -6.42 -12.36
N ASP A 115 2.96 -6.84 -11.62
CA ASP A 115 1.63 -6.21 -11.62
C ASP A 115 1.11 -6.10 -10.19
N SER A 116 0.49 -4.95 -9.89
CA SER A 116 0.04 -4.61 -8.54
C SER A 116 -1.48 -4.47 -8.49
N HIS A 117 -2.06 -5.01 -7.42
CA HIS A 117 -3.47 -4.82 -7.10
C HIS A 117 -3.60 -4.01 -5.80
N ILE A 118 -4.40 -2.96 -5.84
CA ILE A 118 -4.60 -2.03 -4.73
C ILE A 118 -5.98 -2.27 -4.10
N ARG A 119 -6.06 -2.32 -2.78
CA ARG A 119 -7.32 -2.44 -2.04
C ARG A 119 -7.33 -1.52 -0.84
N PHE A 120 -8.52 -1.07 -0.48
CA PHE A 120 -8.75 -0.22 0.68
C PHE A 120 -9.58 -0.94 1.73
N TYR A 121 -9.22 -0.76 3.00
CA TYR A 121 -9.94 -1.34 4.12
C TYR A 121 -10.06 -0.33 5.25
N THR A 122 -11.10 -0.49 6.04
CA THR A 122 -11.12 0.00 7.42
C THR A 122 -9.98 -0.63 8.23
N THR A 123 -9.65 -0.07 9.40
CA THR A 123 -8.60 -0.62 10.26
C THR A 123 -8.99 -1.90 11.00
N ASP A 124 -10.26 -2.30 10.93
CA ASP A 124 -10.80 -3.62 11.30
C ASP A 124 -10.97 -4.57 10.10
N TRP A 125 -10.34 -4.26 8.96
CA TRP A 125 -10.24 -5.11 7.76
C TRP A 125 -11.55 -5.39 7.03
N LYS A 126 -12.56 -4.52 7.20
CA LYS A 126 -13.70 -4.47 6.28
C LYS A 126 -13.27 -3.74 5.00
N GLU A 127 -13.39 -4.43 3.86
CA GLU A 127 -13.08 -3.87 2.54
C GLU A 127 -13.99 -2.67 2.20
N LEU A 128 -13.39 -1.69 1.54
CA LEU A 128 -14.03 -0.46 1.11
C LEU A 128 -13.98 -0.34 -0.43
N PRO A 129 -14.92 0.41 -1.05
CA PRO A 129 -14.89 0.64 -2.49
C PRO A 129 -13.63 1.41 -2.89
N ALA A 130 -12.81 0.83 -3.78
CA ALA A 130 -11.52 1.41 -4.14
C ALA A 130 -11.65 2.76 -4.88
N ASP A 131 -12.73 2.94 -5.65
CA ASP A 131 -13.05 4.16 -6.42
C ASP A 131 -13.30 5.39 -5.53
N GLU A 132 -13.65 5.20 -4.26
CA GLU A 132 -13.75 6.30 -3.29
C GLU A 132 -12.38 6.91 -2.95
N PHE A 133 -11.31 6.10 -2.98
CA PHE A 133 -9.96 6.48 -2.52
C PHE A 133 -8.93 6.56 -3.64
N LEU A 134 -9.15 5.86 -4.74
CA LEU A 134 -8.36 5.87 -5.97
C LEU A 134 -9.34 5.89 -7.16
N PRO A 135 -9.86 7.07 -7.53
CA PRO A 135 -10.93 7.18 -8.54
C PRO A 135 -10.53 6.68 -9.93
N SER A 136 -9.24 6.72 -10.25
CA SER A 136 -8.68 6.19 -11.49
C SER A 136 -7.22 5.80 -11.27
N GLU A 137 -6.84 4.64 -11.78
CA GLU A 137 -5.44 4.27 -12.00
C GLU A 137 -4.94 4.89 -13.32
N PRO A 138 -3.62 5.06 -13.50
CA PRO A 138 -3.08 5.53 -14.77
C PRO A 138 -3.47 4.64 -15.94
N HIS A 139 -3.86 5.25 -17.05
CA HIS A 139 -3.95 4.55 -18.32
C HIS A 139 -2.55 4.38 -18.91
N ILE A 140 -2.33 3.35 -19.73
CA ILE A 140 -1.02 3.15 -20.41
C ILE A 140 -0.59 4.40 -21.20
N ASP A 141 -1.56 5.13 -21.75
CA ASP A 141 -1.33 6.36 -22.50
C ASP A 141 -0.73 7.48 -21.64
N ASP A 142 -1.02 7.51 -20.35
CA ASP A 142 -0.49 8.52 -19.42
C ASP A 142 1.03 8.36 -19.23
N PHE A 143 1.58 7.18 -19.53
CA PHE A 143 3.02 6.93 -19.47
C PHE A 143 3.76 7.38 -20.74
N PHE A 144 3.08 7.68 -21.84
CA PHE A 144 3.76 8.13 -23.07
C PHE A 144 4.00 9.65 -23.08
N THR A 145 5.22 10.08 -23.38
CA THR A 145 5.60 11.51 -23.43
C THR A 145 5.25 12.20 -24.74
N SER A 146 5.00 11.47 -25.82
CA SER A 146 4.63 12.02 -27.13
C SER A 146 3.60 11.15 -27.84
N SER A 147 2.33 11.56 -27.80
CA SER A 147 1.24 10.91 -28.55
C SER A 147 1.36 11.07 -30.08
N ASP A 148 2.10 12.09 -30.53
CA ASP A 148 2.10 12.56 -31.92
C ASP A 148 3.33 12.09 -32.73
N SER A 149 4.08 11.10 -32.24
CA SER A 149 5.21 10.54 -32.97
C SER A 149 4.73 9.86 -34.25
N THR A 150 5.28 10.27 -35.40
CA THR A 150 5.09 9.59 -36.69
C THR A 150 6.14 8.51 -36.94
N ASP A 151 6.93 8.17 -35.93
CA ASP A 151 7.93 7.11 -36.02
C ASP A 151 7.24 5.74 -36.10
N TYR A 152 7.41 5.06 -37.23
CA TYR A 152 6.81 3.76 -37.48
C TYR A 152 7.25 2.71 -36.46
N ASP A 153 8.52 2.75 -36.01
CA ASP A 153 9.04 1.78 -35.05
C ASP A 153 8.40 1.97 -33.67
N PHE A 154 8.10 3.22 -33.30
CA PHE A 154 7.35 3.53 -32.08
C PHE A 154 5.89 3.07 -32.18
N ILE A 155 5.23 3.36 -33.29
CA ILE A 155 3.82 2.99 -33.51
C ILE A 155 3.67 1.47 -33.45
N ASP A 156 4.55 0.74 -34.14
CA ASP A 156 4.55 -0.73 -34.13
C ASP A 156 4.83 -1.29 -32.72
N ALA A 157 5.86 -0.77 -32.03
CA ALA A 157 6.18 -1.18 -30.67
C ALA A 157 5.03 -0.91 -29.67
N ARG A 158 4.32 0.20 -29.81
CA ARG A 158 3.17 0.54 -28.98
C ARG A 158 1.98 -0.39 -29.24
N LEU A 159 1.76 -0.82 -30.48
CA LEU A 159 0.70 -1.79 -30.80
C LEU A 159 0.98 -3.17 -30.20
N GLN A 160 2.25 -3.52 -29.97
CA GLN A 160 2.65 -4.76 -29.30
C GLN A 160 2.51 -4.70 -27.77
N ALA A 161 2.31 -3.52 -27.18
CA ALA A 161 2.08 -3.33 -25.74
C ALA A 161 0.59 -3.55 -25.39
N ASP A 162 0.12 -4.77 -25.60
CA ASP A 162 -1.30 -5.16 -25.53
C ASP A 162 -1.84 -5.41 -24.11
N MET A 163 -0.96 -5.61 -23.13
CA MET A 163 -1.32 -5.77 -21.72
C MET A 163 -0.73 -4.64 -20.90
N THR A 164 -1.59 -3.85 -20.26
CA THR A 164 -1.13 -2.82 -19.30
C THR A 164 -0.81 -3.49 -17.97
N LEU A 165 0.47 -3.76 -17.74
CA LEU A 165 1.01 -4.18 -16.45
C LEU A 165 1.72 -2.99 -15.79
N MET A 166 1.45 -2.79 -14.51
CA MET A 166 2.07 -1.73 -13.73
C MET A 166 2.35 -2.16 -12.30
N LYS A 167 3.51 -1.73 -11.80
CA LYS A 167 3.87 -1.87 -10.40
C LYS A 167 3.48 -0.60 -9.64
N ALA A 168 2.75 -0.77 -8.55
CA ALA A 168 2.40 0.30 -7.63
C ALA A 168 3.22 0.17 -6.33
N GLU A 169 3.75 1.27 -5.83
CA GLU A 169 4.57 1.31 -4.62
C GLU A 169 4.11 2.45 -3.70
N LEU A 170 3.77 2.09 -2.46
CA LEU A 170 3.49 3.04 -1.40
C LEU A 170 4.81 3.57 -0.84
N SER A 171 4.86 4.88 -0.60
CA SER A 171 5.99 5.50 0.06
C SER A 171 5.95 5.25 1.58
N LYS A 172 7.09 4.86 2.12
CA LYS A 172 7.30 4.78 3.57
C LYS A 172 7.31 6.17 4.21
N GLU A 173 7.87 7.16 3.53
CA GLU A 173 8.21 8.47 4.11
C GLU A 173 7.08 9.49 3.99
N ASP A 174 6.27 9.40 2.94
CA ASP A 174 5.18 10.34 2.66
C ASP A 174 3.92 9.61 2.15
N GLU A 175 2.85 10.35 1.95
CA GLU A 175 1.54 9.82 1.56
C GLU A 175 1.39 9.73 0.03
N THR A 176 2.42 9.17 -0.62
CA THR A 176 2.43 8.99 -2.08
C THR A 176 2.31 7.52 -2.49
N LEU A 177 1.75 7.33 -3.67
CA LEU A 177 1.61 6.07 -4.37
C LEU A 177 2.21 6.25 -5.77
N THR A 178 3.25 5.50 -6.09
CA THR A 178 3.95 5.60 -7.37
C THR A 178 3.63 4.42 -8.25
N PHE A 179 3.23 4.69 -9.49
CA PHE A 179 3.01 3.69 -10.52
C PHE A 179 4.17 3.69 -11.52
N THR A 180 4.71 2.52 -11.80
CA THR A 180 5.74 2.28 -12.82
C THR A 180 5.19 1.33 -13.86
N LEU A 181 5.23 1.70 -15.13
CA LEU A 181 4.82 0.81 -16.22
C LEU A 181 5.84 -0.33 -16.36
N THR A 182 5.39 -1.55 -16.20
CA THR A 182 6.19 -2.78 -16.29
C THR A 182 5.86 -3.60 -17.53
N THR A 183 4.89 -3.14 -18.33
CA THR A 183 4.54 -3.68 -19.66
C THR A 183 5.78 -4.01 -20.52
N PRO A 184 6.81 -3.14 -20.62
CA PRO A 184 8.01 -3.48 -21.41
C PRO A 184 8.81 -4.68 -20.91
N GLU A 185 8.61 -5.14 -19.67
CA GLU A 185 9.38 -6.24 -19.06
C GLU A 185 8.96 -7.62 -19.57
N TYR A 186 7.73 -7.77 -20.10
CA TYR A 186 7.30 -9.03 -20.73
C TYR A 186 7.52 -9.04 -22.25
N MET A 187 7.72 -7.87 -22.85
CA MET A 187 7.87 -7.71 -24.30
C MET A 187 9.19 -8.30 -24.81
N GLU A 188 9.26 -8.55 -26.11
CA GLU A 188 10.54 -8.86 -26.76
C GLU A 188 11.51 -7.71 -26.54
N LYS A 189 12.77 -8.05 -26.22
CA LYS A 189 13.81 -7.09 -25.86
C LYS A 189 13.95 -5.97 -26.89
N GLU A 190 13.98 -6.29 -28.18
CA GLU A 190 14.13 -5.27 -29.23
C GLU A 190 12.95 -4.28 -29.24
N THR A 191 11.72 -4.79 -29.17
CA THR A 191 10.50 -3.96 -29.11
C THR A 191 10.48 -3.10 -27.84
N ALA A 192 10.84 -3.68 -26.69
CA ALA A 192 10.92 -2.94 -25.44
C ALA A 192 11.93 -1.78 -25.51
N GLU A 193 13.12 -1.99 -26.09
CA GLU A 193 14.13 -0.93 -26.26
C GLU A 193 13.64 0.20 -27.17
N LYS A 194 12.84 -0.09 -28.20
CA LYS A 194 12.23 0.93 -29.06
C LYS A 194 11.19 1.77 -28.32
N LEU A 195 10.48 1.18 -27.34
CA LEU A 195 9.43 1.86 -26.57
C LEU A 195 9.99 2.77 -25.47
N LYS A 196 11.09 2.37 -24.82
CA LYS A 196 11.68 3.06 -23.65
C LYS A 196 11.88 4.57 -23.78
N PRO A 197 12.39 5.13 -24.91
CA PRO A 197 12.61 6.58 -25.04
C PRO A 197 11.33 7.41 -24.93
N PHE A 198 10.17 6.80 -25.19
CA PHE A 198 8.87 7.45 -25.19
C PHE A 198 8.11 7.28 -23.87
N LEU A 199 8.66 6.52 -22.93
CA LEU A 199 8.03 6.22 -21.65
C LEU A 199 8.52 7.16 -20.55
N ARG A 200 7.58 7.70 -19.79
CA ARG A 200 7.82 8.30 -18.49
C ARG A 200 8.28 7.22 -17.52
N ARG A 201 9.15 7.59 -16.57
CA ARG A 201 9.65 6.64 -15.56
C ARG A 201 8.56 6.12 -14.65
N SER A 202 7.68 7.03 -14.20
CA SER A 202 6.60 6.73 -13.27
C SER A 202 5.56 7.84 -13.29
N ILE A 203 4.41 7.54 -12.69
CA ILE A 203 3.35 8.50 -12.40
C ILE A 203 3.11 8.45 -10.89
N VAL A 204 3.11 9.61 -10.25
CA VAL A 204 2.98 9.73 -8.78
C VAL A 204 1.61 10.26 -8.44
N TYR A 205 0.97 9.64 -7.45
CA TYR A 205 -0.27 10.10 -6.86
C TYR A 205 0.01 10.52 -5.42
N THR A 206 -0.52 11.66 -5.01
CA THR A 206 -0.43 12.16 -3.63
C THR A 206 -1.80 12.06 -2.96
N TRP A 207 -1.81 11.58 -1.72
CA TRP A 207 -3.00 11.56 -0.88
C TRP A 207 -3.45 12.98 -0.51
N LYS A 208 -4.63 13.39 -0.97
CA LYS A 208 -5.20 14.74 -0.73
C LYS A 208 -6.71 14.64 -0.55
N GLY A 209 -7.21 15.13 0.57
CA GLY A 209 -8.65 15.16 0.84
C GLY A 209 -9.30 13.77 0.88
N GLY A 210 -8.58 12.78 1.40
CA GLY A 210 -9.08 11.41 1.58
C GLY A 210 -9.01 10.52 0.34
N LYS A 211 -8.23 10.89 -0.68
CA LYS A 211 -8.04 10.12 -1.91
C LYS A 211 -6.68 10.37 -2.52
N PHE A 212 -6.18 9.42 -3.31
CA PHE A 212 -5.03 9.60 -4.17
C PHE A 212 -5.42 10.43 -5.40
N ILE A 213 -4.66 11.50 -5.64
CA ILE A 213 -4.83 12.39 -6.80
C ILE A 213 -3.51 12.38 -7.57
N PRO A 214 -3.51 12.20 -8.90
CA PRO A 214 -2.29 12.27 -9.69
C PRO A 214 -1.63 13.64 -9.50
N ASP A 215 -0.34 13.65 -9.24
CA ASP A 215 0.44 14.87 -9.39
C ASP A 215 0.41 15.27 -10.87
N THR A 216 0.26 16.56 -11.15
CA THR A 216 0.05 17.08 -12.51
C THR A 216 0.99 16.42 -13.53
N LEU A 217 0.37 15.71 -14.49
CA LEU A 217 1.02 15.05 -15.63
C LEU A 217 1.69 16.06 -16.56
#